data_AF-D8FFZ4-F1
#
_entry.id   AF-D8FFZ4-F1
#
_cell.length_a   1.000
_cell.length_b   1.000
_cell.length_c   1.000
_cell.angle_alpha   90.00
_cell.angle_beta   90.00
_cell.angle_gamma   90.00
#
_symmetry.space_group_name_H-M   'P 1'
#
loop_
_entity.id
_entity.type
_entity.pdbx_description
1 polymer ?
#
loop_
_entity_poly.entity_id
_entity_poly.type
_entity_poly.pdbx_seq_one_letter_code
_entity_poly.pdbx_strand_id
1 'polypeptide(L)'
;MWVDSFDPHEPWDPPSVYDPDMKCPYNPDYKGKDMFLPILGPVEGIYTEPQLHHIRMLYAEKVTMCDRWLGYLMDQVKAMDLEDSTLFLLVSDHGEPLGNGEHGHGIMRKCRPWPYEELVHAPMIIKGPGLPAGKRVKGFTQSCDVAQTVTDWLGIGVHPTHQGKSLLPLAKGEVDKVRDFAITGYHRYSASIRR
;
A
#
# COMPACT_ATOMS: atom_id res chain seq x y z
N MET A 1 -8.95 -8.09 -14.96
CA MET A 1 -8.85 -6.63 -15.07
C MET A 1 -7.75 -6.16 -14.14
N TRP A 2 -6.90 -5.24 -14.57
CA TRP A 2 -5.89 -4.59 -13.72
C TRP A 2 -6.21 -3.10 -13.71
N VAL A 3 -6.46 -2.54 -12.52
CA VAL A 3 -6.68 -1.11 -12.34
C VAL A 3 -5.49 -0.60 -11.55
N ASP A 4 -4.72 0.28 -12.17
CA ASP A 4 -3.54 0.89 -11.57
C ASP A 4 -3.84 2.34 -11.23
N SER A 5 -3.65 2.71 -9.97
CA SER A 5 -3.78 4.08 -9.50
C SER A 5 -2.40 4.59 -9.15
N PHE A 6 -1.99 5.69 -9.78
CA PHE A 6 -0.76 6.35 -9.41
C PHE A 6 -0.87 6.96 -8.00
N ASP A 7 -2.03 7.48 -7.63
CA ASP A 7 -2.28 7.96 -6.27
C ASP A 7 -2.32 6.78 -5.27
N PRO A 8 -1.76 6.93 -4.05
CA PRO A 8 -1.38 8.18 -3.38
C PRO A 8 0.10 8.57 -3.53
N HIS A 9 0.78 8.21 -4.62
CA HIS A 9 2.13 8.69 -4.91
C HIS A 9 2.21 10.23 -4.83
N GLU A 10 3.37 10.77 -4.45
CA GLU A 10 3.59 12.21 -4.42
C GLU A 10 3.46 12.84 -5.83
N PRO A 11 3.02 14.11 -5.96
CA PRO A 11 2.66 15.06 -4.92
C PRO A 11 1.45 14.63 -4.07
N TRP A 12 1.41 14.97 -2.79
CA TRP A 12 0.25 14.80 -1.90
C TRP A 12 -0.62 16.05 -1.94
N ASP A 13 -1.28 16.22 -3.08
CA ASP A 13 -2.12 17.34 -3.47
C ASP A 13 -3.62 16.97 -3.50
N PRO A 14 -4.20 16.50 -2.38
CA PRO A 14 -5.63 16.23 -2.30
C PRO A 14 -6.46 17.52 -2.46
N PRO A 15 -7.80 17.44 -2.57
CA PRO A 15 -8.67 18.61 -2.76
C PRO A 15 -8.40 19.79 -1.84
N SER A 16 -8.04 19.55 -0.57
CA SER A 16 -7.72 20.64 0.37
C SER A 16 -6.53 21.51 -0.02
N VAL A 17 -5.66 21.07 -0.92
CA VAL A 17 -4.46 21.81 -1.37
C VAL A 17 -4.77 22.82 -2.47
N TYR A 18 -5.77 22.56 -3.31
CA TYR A 18 -6.10 23.41 -4.46
C TYR A 18 -7.47 24.08 -4.38
N ASP A 19 -8.37 23.64 -3.50
CA ASP A 19 -9.62 24.33 -3.20
C ASP A 19 -9.41 25.31 -2.01
N PRO A 20 -9.49 26.64 -2.24
CA PRO A 20 -9.23 27.64 -1.20
C PRO A 20 -10.27 27.66 -0.08
N ASP A 21 -11.45 27.07 -0.28
CA ASP A 21 -12.51 27.00 0.72
C ASP A 21 -12.41 25.71 1.57
N MET A 22 -11.55 24.77 1.17
CA MET A 22 -11.30 23.54 1.88
C MET A 22 -10.10 23.63 2.82
N LYS A 23 -10.10 22.77 3.82
CA LYS A 23 -8.97 22.53 4.73
C LYS A 23 -8.73 21.04 4.78
N CYS A 24 -7.48 20.65 5.03
CA CYS A 24 -7.16 19.23 5.24
C CYS A 24 -8.03 18.67 6.39
N PRO A 25 -8.88 17.67 6.13
CA PRO A 25 -9.83 17.16 7.12
C PRO A 25 -9.13 16.47 8.29
N TYR A 26 -7.90 16.02 8.09
CA TYR A 26 -7.07 15.37 9.11
C TYR A 26 -6.19 16.36 9.88
N ASN A 27 -6.11 17.64 9.46
CA ASN A 27 -5.37 18.69 10.18
C ASN A 27 -5.95 20.09 9.92
N PRO A 28 -7.22 20.36 10.29
CA PRO A 28 -7.95 21.56 9.90
C PRO A 28 -7.44 22.86 10.54
N ASP A 29 -6.68 22.75 11.63
CA ASP A 29 -6.15 23.91 12.36
C ASP A 29 -4.74 24.30 11.91
N TYR A 30 -4.13 23.56 10.98
CA TYR A 30 -2.82 23.90 10.43
C TYR A 30 -2.82 25.28 9.77
N LYS A 31 -1.81 26.09 10.07
CA LYS A 31 -1.65 27.47 9.57
C LYS A 31 -0.42 27.64 8.68
N GLY A 32 0.36 26.58 8.49
CA GLY A 32 1.54 26.61 7.64
C GLY A 32 1.18 26.48 6.16
N LYS A 33 2.19 26.34 5.31
CA LYS A 33 2.01 26.05 3.90
C LYS A 33 1.86 24.55 3.67
N ASP A 34 0.99 24.17 2.74
CA ASP A 34 0.84 22.79 2.31
C ASP A 34 2.07 22.38 1.50
N MET A 35 2.93 21.56 2.11
CA MET A 35 4.12 21.04 1.46
C MET A 35 3.80 19.71 0.77
N PHE A 36 2.92 19.79 -0.22
CA PHE A 36 2.41 18.63 -0.96
C PHE A 36 3.48 17.91 -1.80
N LEU A 37 4.60 18.56 -2.13
CA LEU A 37 5.74 17.91 -2.79
C LEU A 37 7.01 18.10 -1.95
N PRO A 38 7.19 17.31 -0.89
CA PRO A 38 8.36 17.47 -0.05
C PRO A 38 9.62 16.91 -0.73
N ILE A 39 10.77 17.33 -0.21
CA ILE A 39 12.06 16.90 -0.71
C ILE A 39 12.23 15.39 -0.58
N LEU A 40 13.06 14.82 -1.46
CA LEU A 40 13.56 13.47 -1.30
C LEU A 40 14.86 13.53 -0.50
N GLY A 41 14.91 12.91 0.67
CA GLY A 41 16.10 12.93 1.51
C GLY A 41 15.85 13.08 3.01
N PRO A 42 16.92 13.34 3.77
CA PRO A 42 16.84 13.64 5.19
C PRO A 42 15.97 14.87 5.48
N VAL A 43 15.22 14.84 6.58
CA VAL A 43 14.32 15.94 6.97
C VAL A 43 14.91 16.89 8.02
N GLU A 44 16.02 16.49 8.65
CA GLU A 44 16.66 17.26 9.71
C GLU A 44 17.10 18.64 9.21
N GLY A 45 16.72 19.68 9.95
CA GLY A 45 16.99 21.08 9.59
C GLY A 45 16.17 21.62 8.41
N ILE A 46 15.32 20.79 7.79
CA ILE A 46 14.50 21.16 6.62
C ILE A 46 13.03 21.29 7.00
N TYR A 47 12.53 20.35 7.80
CA TYR A 47 11.14 20.35 8.27
C TYR A 47 11.07 20.33 9.80
N THR A 48 10.09 21.05 10.32
CA THR A 48 9.65 20.95 11.72
C THR A 48 8.67 19.79 11.88
N GLU A 49 8.49 19.30 13.12
CA GLU A 49 7.52 18.22 13.36
C GLU A 49 6.06 18.59 12.99
N PRO A 50 5.55 19.79 13.29
CA PRO A 50 4.21 20.19 12.83
C PRO A 50 4.05 20.18 11.30
N GLN A 51 5.12 20.52 10.57
CA GLN A 51 5.15 20.44 9.12
C GLN A 51 5.12 18.98 8.62
N LEU A 52 5.94 18.10 9.19
CA LEU A 52 5.94 16.67 8.85
C LEU A 52 4.59 16.02 9.19
N HIS A 53 4.02 16.35 10.34
CA HIS A 53 2.68 15.92 10.71
C HIS A 53 1.66 16.35 9.65
N HIS A 54 1.68 17.61 9.22
CA HIS A 54 0.75 18.07 8.20
C HIS A 54 0.95 17.38 6.84
N ILE A 55 2.19 17.15 6.41
CA ILE A 55 2.51 16.35 5.21
C ILE A 55 1.87 14.95 5.30
N ARG A 56 1.96 14.27 6.45
CA ARG A 56 1.30 12.96 6.67
C ARG A 56 -0.21 13.04 6.55
N MET A 57 -0.82 14.16 6.94
CA MET A 57 -2.26 14.37 6.89
C MET A 57 -2.75 14.65 5.46
N LEU A 58 -1.94 15.31 4.62
CA LEU A 58 -2.18 15.40 3.18
C LEU A 58 -2.11 14.02 2.50
N TYR A 59 -1.13 13.19 2.86
CA TYR A 59 -1.07 11.79 2.41
C TYR A 59 -2.32 11.01 2.81
N ALA A 60 -2.76 11.14 4.07
CA ALA A 60 -3.97 10.47 4.56
C ALA A 60 -5.24 10.91 3.81
N GLU A 61 -5.38 12.20 3.51
CA GLU A 61 -6.49 12.71 2.69
C GLU A 61 -6.45 12.15 1.27
N LYS A 62 -5.26 12.02 0.68
CA LYS A 62 -5.09 11.42 -0.63
C LYS A 62 -5.47 9.93 -0.62
N VAL A 63 -5.14 9.20 0.45
CA VAL A 63 -5.61 7.83 0.67
C VAL A 63 -7.15 7.77 0.74
N THR A 64 -7.81 8.70 1.44
CA THR A 64 -9.28 8.77 1.51
C THR A 64 -9.91 9.04 0.14
N MET A 65 -9.26 9.85 -0.69
CA MET A 65 -9.68 10.04 -2.08
C MET A 65 -9.60 8.73 -2.88
N CYS A 66 -8.50 7.98 -2.76
CA CYS A 66 -8.37 6.67 -3.40
C CYS A 66 -9.43 5.66 -2.90
N ASP A 67 -9.68 5.63 -1.59
CA ASP A 67 -10.69 4.76 -0.97
C ASP A 67 -12.09 5.02 -1.52
N ARG A 68 -12.45 6.30 -1.74
CA ARG A 68 -13.73 6.66 -2.35
C ARG A 68 -13.90 6.08 -3.75
N TRP A 69 -12.86 6.13 -4.58
CA TRP A 69 -12.90 5.58 -5.95
C TRP A 69 -12.87 4.06 -5.97
N LEU A 70 -12.16 3.43 -5.03
CA LEU A 70 -12.23 1.99 -4.81
C LEU A 70 -13.65 1.57 -4.45
N GLY A 71 -14.31 2.29 -3.53
CA GLY A 71 -15.71 2.07 -3.16
C GLY A 71 -16.63 2.12 -4.39
N TYR A 72 -16.47 3.13 -5.25
CA TYR A 72 -17.23 3.23 -6.49
C TYR A 72 -17.03 2.02 -7.41
N LEU A 73 -15.79 1.57 -7.60
CA LEU A 73 -15.50 0.36 -8.38
C LEU A 73 -16.19 -0.88 -7.80
N MET A 74 -16.11 -1.06 -6.48
CA MET A 74 -16.73 -2.19 -5.79
C MET A 74 -18.26 -2.15 -5.90
N ASP A 75 -18.87 -0.97 -5.78
CA ASP A 75 -20.31 -0.77 -5.97
C ASP A 75 -20.76 -1.14 -7.38
N GLN A 76 -19.96 -0.82 -8.41
CA GLN A 76 -20.26 -1.22 -9.79
C GLN A 76 -20.21 -2.73 -9.99
N VAL A 77 -19.20 -3.42 -9.43
CA VAL A 77 -19.14 -4.89 -9.48
C VAL A 77 -20.36 -5.51 -8.81
N LYS A 78 -20.82 -4.94 -7.70
CA LYS A 78 -22.04 -5.36 -7.02
C LYS A 78 -23.30 -5.11 -7.85
N ALA A 79 -23.44 -3.93 -8.45
CA ALA A 79 -24.59 -3.58 -9.28
C ALA A 79 -24.72 -4.45 -10.54
N MET A 80 -23.62 -5.07 -10.98
CA MET A 80 -23.58 -6.00 -12.11
C MET A 80 -23.76 -7.48 -11.71
N ASP A 81 -24.07 -7.78 -10.44
CA ASP A 81 -24.20 -9.15 -9.90
C ASP A 81 -22.94 -10.02 -10.10
N LEU A 82 -21.76 -9.39 -10.07
CA LEU A 82 -20.48 -10.06 -10.33
C LEU A 82 -19.73 -10.46 -9.04
N GLU A 83 -20.21 -10.13 -7.84
CA GLU A 83 -19.48 -10.37 -6.59
C GLU A 83 -19.12 -11.84 -6.37
N ASP A 84 -20.06 -12.75 -6.65
CA ASP A 84 -19.87 -14.21 -6.44
C ASP A 84 -18.96 -14.86 -7.49
N SER A 85 -18.51 -14.10 -8.49
CA SER A 85 -17.60 -14.55 -9.54
C SER A 85 -16.33 -13.70 -9.63
N THR A 86 -16.07 -12.81 -8.67
CA THR A 86 -14.93 -11.88 -8.71
C THR A 86 -13.99 -12.08 -7.53
N LEU A 87 -12.72 -12.36 -7.82
CA LEU A 87 -11.63 -12.25 -6.85
C LEU A 87 -11.02 -10.84 -6.92
N PHE A 88 -11.12 -10.11 -5.81
CA PHE A 88 -10.48 -8.83 -5.60
C PHE A 88 -9.15 -9.01 -4.88
N LEU A 89 -8.09 -8.41 -5.44
CA LEU A 89 -6.80 -8.23 -4.77
C LEU A 89 -6.49 -6.74 -4.76
N LEU A 90 -6.38 -6.14 -3.58
CA LEU A 90 -5.80 -4.82 -3.39
C LEU A 90 -4.36 -4.99 -2.95
N VAL A 91 -3.45 -4.33 -3.67
CA VAL A 91 -2.01 -4.39 -3.40
C VAL A 91 -1.41 -3.00 -3.52
N SER A 92 -0.25 -2.83 -2.91
CA SER A 92 0.64 -1.69 -3.13
C SER A 92 2.00 -2.23 -3.55
N ASP A 93 2.68 -1.51 -4.42
CA ASP A 93 4.03 -1.83 -4.90
C ASP A 93 5.09 -1.57 -3.82
N HIS A 94 4.93 -0.48 -3.06
CA HIS A 94 5.70 -0.14 -1.87
C HIS A 94 4.94 0.90 -1.02
N GLY A 95 5.38 1.08 0.23
CA GLY A 95 4.95 2.17 1.10
C GLY A 95 5.80 3.45 0.93
N GLU A 96 5.86 4.30 1.96
CA GLU A 96 6.46 5.63 1.88
C GLU A 96 7.09 6.06 3.22
N PRO A 97 8.37 6.48 3.22
CA PRO A 97 8.97 7.20 4.35
C PRO A 97 8.43 8.64 4.44
N LEU A 98 7.88 8.99 5.60
CA LEU A 98 7.16 10.23 5.88
C LEU A 98 7.77 11.03 7.06
N GLY A 99 9.11 11.07 7.14
CA GLY A 99 9.85 11.96 8.03
C GLY A 99 10.39 11.28 9.29
N ASN A 100 10.16 11.88 10.46
CA ASN A 100 10.79 11.48 11.71
C ASN A 100 10.17 10.23 12.36
N GLY A 101 10.95 9.60 13.25
CA GLY A 101 10.47 8.51 14.12
C GLY A 101 10.06 7.27 13.34
N GLU A 102 8.96 6.64 13.77
CA GLU A 102 8.39 5.44 13.13
C GLU A 102 7.83 5.70 11.73
N HIS A 103 7.68 6.95 11.32
CA HIS A 103 7.07 7.30 10.05
C HIS A 103 8.08 7.29 8.88
N GLY A 104 9.38 7.33 9.14
CA GLY A 104 10.38 7.39 8.08
C GLY A 104 11.84 7.46 8.53
N HIS A 105 12.15 7.28 9.82
CA HIS A 105 13.53 7.28 10.33
C HIS A 105 14.37 8.53 9.95
N GLY A 106 13.73 9.69 9.89
CA GLY A 106 14.36 10.96 9.50
C GLY A 106 14.47 11.14 7.99
N ILE A 107 13.81 10.28 7.20
CA ILE A 107 13.81 10.29 5.74
C ILE A 107 12.41 10.62 5.23
N MET A 108 12.37 11.46 4.20
CA MET A 108 11.21 11.72 3.38
C MET A 108 11.41 11.12 2.00
N ARG A 109 10.38 10.44 1.50
CA ARG A 109 10.35 9.73 0.22
C ARG A 109 11.31 8.55 0.11
N LYS A 110 11.29 7.91 -1.06
CA LYS A 110 11.96 6.64 -1.38
C LYS A 110 13.46 6.83 -1.60
N CYS A 111 14.19 7.24 -0.57
CA CYS A 111 15.65 7.36 -0.64
C CYS A 111 16.38 6.40 0.29
N ARG A 112 17.69 6.31 0.09
CA ARG A 112 18.62 5.60 0.97
C ARG A 112 18.46 6.08 2.43
N PRO A 113 18.74 5.24 3.44
CA PRO A 113 19.64 4.09 3.34
C PRO A 113 19.01 2.68 3.27
N TRP A 114 17.79 2.40 3.72
CA TRP A 114 17.35 0.99 3.89
C TRP A 114 15.86 0.74 3.66
N PRO A 115 15.47 -0.50 3.33
CA PRO A 115 14.06 -0.93 3.32
C PRO A 115 13.54 -1.08 4.75
N TYR A 116 13.09 0.02 5.36
CA TYR A 116 12.34 0.01 6.61
C TYR A 116 10.87 -0.39 6.38
N GLU A 117 10.15 -0.71 7.45
CA GLU A 117 8.79 -1.28 7.38
C GLU A 117 7.82 -0.36 6.66
N GLU A 118 7.91 0.96 6.86
CA GLU A 118 7.07 1.96 6.19
C GLU A 118 7.22 1.95 4.67
N LEU A 119 8.33 1.44 4.14
CA LEU A 119 8.57 1.30 2.70
C LEU A 119 8.21 -0.10 2.18
N VAL A 120 8.48 -1.17 2.91
CA VAL A 120 8.39 -2.54 2.36
C VAL A 120 7.23 -3.38 2.88
N HIS A 121 6.61 -2.99 3.98
CA HIS A 121 5.43 -3.66 4.51
C HIS A 121 4.16 -3.06 3.89
N ALA A 122 3.98 -3.31 2.60
CA ALA A 122 2.86 -2.79 1.82
C ALA A 122 1.55 -3.54 2.12
N PRO A 123 0.38 -2.87 2.02
CA PRO A 123 -0.91 -3.53 2.18
C PRO A 123 -1.17 -4.57 1.08
N MET A 124 -1.76 -5.69 1.48
CA MET A 124 -2.29 -6.72 0.59
C MET A 124 -3.60 -7.25 1.17
N ILE A 125 -4.70 -7.11 0.44
CA ILE A 125 -6.04 -7.56 0.84
C ILE A 125 -6.59 -8.45 -0.27
N ILE A 126 -7.18 -9.59 0.11
CA ILE A 126 -7.83 -10.52 -0.81
C ILE A 126 -9.29 -10.69 -0.36
N LYS A 127 -10.25 -10.43 -1.26
CA LYS A 127 -11.69 -10.68 -1.10
C LYS A 127 -12.17 -11.51 -2.27
N GLY A 128 -12.96 -12.56 -2.03
CA GLY A 128 -13.58 -13.30 -3.11
C GLY A 128 -14.41 -14.48 -2.62
N PRO A 129 -15.04 -15.21 -3.55
CA PRO A 129 -15.90 -16.34 -3.24
C PRO A 129 -15.18 -17.41 -2.43
N GLY A 130 -15.83 -17.89 -1.37
CA GLY A 130 -15.28 -18.94 -0.51
C GLY A 130 -14.13 -18.52 0.41
N LEU A 131 -13.78 -17.23 0.47
CA LEU A 131 -12.78 -16.72 1.41
C LEU A 131 -13.44 -16.17 2.70
N PRO A 132 -12.86 -16.43 3.88
CA PRO A 132 -13.40 -15.90 5.13
C PRO A 132 -13.23 -14.37 5.21
N ALA A 133 -14.27 -13.67 5.66
CA ALA A 133 -14.22 -12.23 5.90
C ALA A 133 -13.47 -11.88 7.20
N GLY A 134 -12.84 -10.71 7.23
CA GLY A 134 -12.22 -10.16 8.45
C GLY A 134 -10.99 -10.90 8.97
N LYS A 135 -10.47 -11.87 8.22
CA LYS A 135 -9.32 -12.67 8.65
C LYS A 135 -8.01 -11.91 8.44
N ARG A 136 -7.24 -11.77 9.51
CA ARG A 136 -5.85 -11.26 9.46
C ARG A 136 -4.87 -12.42 9.37
N VAL A 137 -4.01 -12.38 8.35
CA VAL A 137 -2.95 -13.37 8.13
C VAL A 137 -1.63 -12.82 8.66
N LYS A 138 -0.87 -13.65 9.40
CA LYS A 138 0.46 -13.29 9.92
C LYS A 138 1.62 -13.88 9.11
N GLY A 139 1.36 -14.86 8.24
CA GLY A 139 2.38 -15.49 7.41
C GLY A 139 2.97 -14.51 6.39
N PHE A 140 4.25 -14.67 6.07
CA PHE A 140 4.93 -13.81 5.10
C PHE A 140 4.36 -13.94 3.69
N THR A 141 4.10 -12.80 3.06
CA THR A 141 3.68 -12.65 1.66
C THR A 141 4.71 -11.81 0.89
N GLN A 142 4.70 -11.90 -0.44
CA GLN A 142 5.51 -11.06 -1.33
C GLN A 142 4.69 -10.63 -2.54
N SER A 143 5.04 -9.51 -3.17
CA SER A 143 4.32 -9.00 -4.36
C SER A 143 4.29 -10.00 -5.52
N CYS A 144 5.34 -10.82 -5.67
CA CYS A 144 5.38 -11.88 -6.69
C CYS A 144 4.35 -13.02 -6.48
N ASP A 145 3.67 -13.05 -5.34
CA ASP A 145 2.60 -14.03 -5.05
C ASP A 145 1.29 -13.73 -5.74
N VAL A 146 1.07 -12.48 -6.13
CA VAL A 146 -0.16 -12.03 -6.79
C VAL A 146 -0.42 -12.85 -8.04
N ALA A 147 0.59 -12.97 -8.90
CA ALA A 147 0.49 -13.70 -10.16
C ALA A 147 0.06 -15.15 -9.92
N GLN A 148 0.67 -15.83 -8.95
CA GLN A 148 0.35 -17.24 -8.68
C GLN A 148 -0.99 -17.43 -7.99
N THR A 149 -1.38 -16.50 -7.12
CA THR A 149 -2.70 -16.52 -6.48
C THR A 149 -3.81 -16.38 -7.51
N VAL A 150 -3.63 -15.48 -8.49
CA VAL A 150 -4.60 -15.27 -9.58
C VAL A 150 -4.66 -16.48 -10.50
N THR A 151 -3.52 -17.04 -10.91
CA THR A 151 -3.51 -18.21 -11.81
C THR A 151 -4.07 -19.48 -11.14
N ASP A 152 -3.84 -19.64 -9.84
CA ASP A 152 -4.42 -20.72 -9.03
C ASP A 152 -5.95 -20.56 -8.93
N TRP A 153 -6.44 -19.35 -8.64
CA TRP A 153 -7.87 -19.07 -8.57
C TRP A 153 -8.60 -19.33 -9.91
N LEU A 154 -7.95 -18.98 -11.03
CA LEU A 154 -8.49 -19.22 -12.37
C LEU A 154 -8.40 -20.70 -12.82
N GLY A 155 -7.73 -21.56 -12.07
CA GLY A 155 -7.55 -22.98 -12.43
C GLY A 155 -6.65 -23.20 -13.66
N ILE A 156 -5.83 -22.22 -14.04
CA ILE A 156 -4.97 -22.28 -15.24
C ILE A 156 -3.54 -22.78 -14.95
N GLY A 157 -3.25 -23.10 -13.69
CA GLY A 157 -1.96 -23.65 -13.26
C GLY A 157 -0.86 -22.59 -13.08
N VAL A 158 0.27 -23.01 -12.49
CA VAL A 158 1.41 -22.12 -12.19
C VAL A 158 2.54 -22.38 -13.19
N HIS A 159 3.09 -21.31 -13.78
CA HIS A 159 4.25 -21.44 -14.66
C HIS A 159 5.51 -21.82 -13.86
N PRO A 160 6.32 -22.81 -14.28
CA PRO A 160 7.45 -23.33 -13.49
C PRO A 160 8.53 -22.30 -13.11
N THR A 161 8.63 -21.18 -13.84
CA THR A 161 9.61 -20.13 -13.57
C THR A 161 9.12 -19.09 -12.55
N HIS A 162 7.85 -19.11 -12.16
CA HIS A 162 7.32 -18.16 -11.20
C HIS A 162 7.86 -18.49 -9.79
N GLN A 163 8.39 -17.47 -9.11
CA GLN A 163 8.98 -17.62 -7.77
C GLN A 163 8.01 -17.34 -6.62
N GLY A 164 6.82 -16.81 -6.92
CA GLY A 164 5.78 -16.59 -5.92
C GLY A 164 5.26 -17.89 -5.30
N LYS A 165 4.24 -17.75 -4.46
CA LYS A 165 3.39 -18.85 -3.96
C LYS A 165 1.94 -18.40 -4.01
N SER A 166 1.02 -19.31 -4.36
CA SER A 166 -0.41 -19.01 -4.21
C SER A 166 -0.73 -18.73 -2.74
N LEU A 167 -1.47 -17.64 -2.50
CA LEU A 167 -1.93 -17.24 -1.18
C LEU A 167 -3.31 -17.79 -0.84
N LEU A 168 -3.98 -18.53 -1.74
CA LEU A 168 -5.32 -19.06 -1.46
C LEU A 168 -5.36 -19.99 -0.25
N PRO A 169 -4.43 -20.95 -0.05
CA PRO A 169 -4.45 -21.80 1.15
C PRO A 169 -4.31 -20.99 2.44
N LEU A 170 -3.48 -19.94 2.40
CA LEU A 170 -3.25 -19.03 3.52
C LEU A 170 -4.50 -18.17 3.81
N ALA A 171 -5.13 -17.64 2.76
CA ALA A 171 -6.36 -16.87 2.84
C ALA A 171 -7.51 -17.72 3.41
N LYS A 172 -7.67 -18.97 2.95
CA LYS A 172 -8.67 -19.94 3.45
C LYS A 172 -8.38 -20.43 4.87
N GLY A 173 -7.13 -20.39 5.32
CA GLY A 173 -6.73 -20.90 6.65
C GLY A 173 -6.46 -22.38 6.70
N GLU A 174 -6.14 -22.95 5.54
CA GLU A 174 -5.69 -24.32 5.42
C GLU A 174 -4.22 -24.46 5.89
N VAL A 175 -3.45 -23.36 5.84
CA VAL A 175 -2.07 -23.28 6.31
C VAL A 175 -1.81 -21.96 7.05
N ASP A 176 -0.84 -21.97 7.97
CA ASP A 176 -0.39 -20.77 8.69
C ASP A 176 0.68 -19.97 7.94
N LYS A 177 1.43 -20.64 7.06
CA LYS A 177 2.50 -20.02 6.26
C LYS A 177 2.68 -20.73 4.93
N VAL A 178 3.09 -19.95 3.92
CA VAL A 178 3.53 -20.48 2.60
C VAL A 178 5.05 -20.42 2.44
N ARG A 179 5.75 -19.61 3.25
CA ARG A 179 7.21 -19.45 3.26
C ARG A 179 7.69 -19.14 4.68
N ASP A 180 8.97 -19.43 4.93
CA ASP A 180 9.61 -19.17 6.23
C ASP A 180 10.17 -17.76 6.36
N PHE A 181 10.42 -17.08 5.23
CA PHE A 181 11.04 -15.75 5.22
C PHE A 181 10.59 -14.94 4.02
N ALA A 182 10.61 -13.61 4.13
CA ALA A 182 10.43 -12.69 3.01
C ALA A 182 11.76 -12.05 2.61
N ILE A 183 11.95 -11.80 1.31
CA ILE A 183 13.09 -11.05 0.78
C ILE A 183 12.58 -9.70 0.26
N THR A 184 13.21 -8.62 0.69
CA THR A 184 12.99 -7.27 0.18
C THR A 184 14.34 -6.63 -0.14
N GLY A 185 14.38 -5.62 -1.00
CA GLY A 185 15.66 -4.99 -1.33
C GLY A 185 15.58 -4.00 -2.47
N TYR A 186 16.65 -3.21 -2.57
CA TYR A 186 16.90 -2.35 -3.72
C TYR A 186 17.86 -3.05 -4.67
N HIS A 187 17.45 -3.20 -5.94
CA HIS A 187 18.24 -3.90 -6.96
C HIS A 187 19.69 -3.37 -6.98
N ARG A 188 20.66 -4.28 -6.79
CA ARG A 188 22.12 -4.00 -6.74
C ARG A 188 22.62 -3.17 -5.55
N TYR A 189 21.79 -2.79 -4.60
CA TYR A 189 22.19 -1.94 -3.48
C TYR A 189 22.05 -2.64 -2.13
N SER A 190 20.90 -3.27 -1.87
CA SER A 190 20.62 -3.87 -0.57
C SER A 190 19.62 -5.02 -0.69
N ALA A 191 19.73 -5.97 0.22
CA ALA A 191 18.73 -7.01 0.44
C ALA A 191 18.52 -7.17 1.94
N SER A 192 17.27 -7.40 2.34
CA SER A 192 16.84 -7.70 3.69
C SER A 192 16.08 -9.02 3.67
N ILE A 193 16.33 -9.85 4.69
CA ILE A 193 15.64 -11.12 4.90
C ILE A 193 14.93 -11.04 6.24
N ARG A 194 13.61 -11.16 6.21
CA ARG A 194 12.77 -11.23 7.42
C ARG A 194 12.39 -12.68 7.66
N ARG A 195 12.67 -13.21 8.86
CA ARG A 195 12.40 -14.59 9.28
C ARG A 195 11.47 -14.62 10.48
#